data_AF-A0AAD7D179-F1
#
_entry.id   AF-A0AAD7D179-F1
#
_cell.length_a   1.000
_cell.length_b   1.000
_cell.length_c   1.000
_cell.angle_alpha   90.00
_cell.angle_beta   90.00
_cell.angle_gamma   90.00
#
_symmetry.space_group_name_H-M   'P 1'
#
loop_
_entity.id
_entity.type
_entity.pdbx_description
1 polymer ?
#
loop_
_entity_poly.entity_id
_entity_poly.type
_entity_poly.pdbx_seq_one_letter_code
_entity_poly.pdbx_strand_id
1 'polypeptide(L)'
;MDQLVDMMQALLQDNVEMKQRMASLEDAILPLTTSEPIRGIAALRGGRIARSRNASSRGVPPHVAQLSDESGDNPIDPSLRGSAPSQTGTDASTDTDLAPDSVDEDGVELNDWPNPTIVGTNPVTNEVYPTPFFDSDVTDPRNRALFRDVAEQVDSELKDKNCWPQGLRRSEDDPDPSWDIAFIVDLAKNSFHSSKKQHNETKQMESKSRDVNRRTNRRTKHRIRKSNHLAKVITQFSAQHELDAAFIVDIINEQYLSDEVSGPEEGSGESKDGWKVRLAAAVKLPLDPATLQKLNFLEILIPSWRSGLYSAIIRKMAEFLSDGTTPAQQLNLKYTRVCLDRPSDRIPTYSPYNFGVCLKWLKENRLVPAYRNKLKDWNAWPEPAGCGLMLERDEDGVAVDHRFGLNT
;
A
#
# COMPACT_ATOMS: atom_id res chain seq x y z
N MET A 1 50.38 -13.74 -36.11
CA MET A 1 49.32 -13.65 -37.14
C MET A 1 48.31 -14.77 -36.93
N ASP A 2 48.74 -16.03 -36.94
CA ASP A 2 47.84 -17.19 -36.80
C ASP A 2 47.01 -17.20 -35.50
N GLN A 3 47.60 -16.87 -34.35
CA GLN A 3 46.86 -16.74 -33.08
C GLN A 3 45.77 -15.66 -33.09
N LEU A 4 45.98 -14.57 -33.84
CA LEU A 4 44.99 -13.49 -33.96
C LEU A 4 43.81 -13.93 -34.84
N VAL A 5 44.11 -14.70 -35.89
CA VAL A 5 43.10 -15.25 -36.81
C VAL A 5 42.24 -16.28 -36.09
N ASP A 6 42.83 -17.17 -35.29
CA ASP A 6 42.08 -18.16 -34.49
C ASP A 6 41.17 -17.49 -33.45
N MET A 7 41.66 -16.44 -32.78
CA MET A 7 40.86 -15.69 -31.81
C MET A 7 39.68 -14.96 -32.48
N MET A 8 39.88 -14.38 -33.67
CA MET A 8 38.79 -13.75 -34.43
C MET A 8 37.76 -14.76 -34.95
N GLN A 9 38.20 -15.96 -35.34
CA GLN A 9 37.29 -17.04 -35.76
C GLN A 9 36.46 -17.56 -34.58
N ALA A 10 37.05 -17.71 -33.40
CA ALA A 10 36.32 -18.09 -32.19
C ALA A 10 35.22 -17.07 -31.83
N LEU A 11 35.55 -15.77 -31.86
CA LEU A 11 34.58 -14.70 -31.60
C LEU A 11 33.45 -14.63 -32.63
N LEU A 12 33.73 -14.93 -33.91
CA LEU A 12 32.70 -15.02 -34.94
C LEU A 12 31.77 -16.20 -34.70
N GLN A 13 32.31 -17.36 -34.29
CA GLN A 13 31.54 -18.55 -33.99
C GLN A 13 30.61 -18.34 -32.79
N ASP A 14 31.11 -17.73 -31.71
CA ASP A 14 30.31 -17.40 -30.52
C ASP A 14 29.14 -16.46 -30.85
N ASN A 15 29.37 -15.48 -31.72
CA ASN A 15 28.32 -14.56 -32.15
C ASN A 15 27.23 -15.25 -32.99
N VAL A 16 27.60 -16.26 -33.80
CA VAL A 16 26.63 -17.05 -34.57
C VAL A 16 25.80 -17.93 -33.63
N GLU A 17 26.44 -18.58 -32.65
CA GLU A 17 25.75 -19.41 -31.67
C GLU A 17 24.79 -18.59 -30.80
N MET A 18 25.22 -17.40 -30.37
CA MET A 18 24.37 -16.49 -29.60
C MET A 18 23.12 -16.06 -30.39
N LYS A 19 23.27 -15.74 -31.68
CA LYS A 19 22.13 -15.41 -32.55
C LYS A 19 21.16 -16.58 -32.71
N GLN A 20 21.67 -17.80 -32.84
CA GLN A 20 20.83 -19.00 -32.93
C GLN A 20 20.08 -19.29 -31.62
N ARG A 21 20.73 -19.08 -30.46
CA ARG A 21 20.06 -19.20 -29.15
C ARG A 21 18.94 -18.16 -28.98
N MET A 22 19.18 -16.92 -29.41
CA MET A 22 18.16 -15.86 -29.39
C MET A 22 16.97 -16.19 -30.29
N ALA A 23 17.20 -16.66 -31.51
CA ALA A 23 16.12 -17.07 -32.42
C ALA A 23 15.32 -18.26 -31.87
N SER A 24 15.99 -19.24 -31.27
CA SER A 24 15.33 -20.39 -30.63
C SER A 24 14.47 -19.98 -29.41
N LEU A 25 14.92 -18.97 -28.64
CA LEU A 25 14.11 -18.40 -27.56
C LEU A 25 12.89 -17.64 -28.09
N GLU A 26 13.03 -16.89 -29.19
CA GLU A 26 11.91 -16.20 -29.82
C GLU A 26 10.86 -17.20 -30.35
N ASP A 27 11.29 -18.28 -31.01
CA ASP A 27 10.40 -19.34 -31.50
C ASP A 27 9.74 -20.14 -30.37
N ALA A 28 10.44 -20.36 -29.25
CA ALA A 28 9.87 -21.03 -28.07
C ALA A 28 8.80 -20.18 -27.35
N ILE A 29 8.80 -18.86 -27.53
CA ILE A 29 7.82 -17.94 -26.95
C ILE A 29 6.52 -17.87 -27.79
N LEU A 30 6.59 -18.20 -29.08
CA LEU A 30 5.46 -18.02 -30.02
C LEU A 30 4.23 -18.95 -29.84
N PRO A 31 4.27 -20.15 -29.21
CA PRO A 31 3.05 -20.97 -29.05
C PRO A 31 2.05 -20.46 -27.99
N LEU A 32 2.35 -19.41 -27.22
CA LEU A 32 1.47 -18.92 -26.15
C LEU A 32 0.43 -17.87 -26.58
N THR A 33 0.40 -17.51 -27.87
CA THR A 33 -0.41 -16.38 -28.36
C THR A 33 -1.85 -16.73 -28.76
N THR A 34 -2.29 -17.99 -28.65
CA THR A 34 -3.71 -18.36 -28.75
C THR A 34 -4.39 -18.54 -27.39
N SER A 35 -3.75 -18.12 -26.29
CA SER A 35 -4.41 -18.16 -24.98
C SER A 35 -5.51 -17.10 -24.91
N GLU A 36 -6.70 -17.52 -24.46
CA GLU A 36 -7.76 -16.62 -24.05
C GLU A 36 -7.16 -15.45 -23.24
N PRO A 37 -7.64 -14.20 -23.43
CA PRO A 37 -7.14 -13.08 -22.66
C PRO A 37 -7.15 -13.47 -21.19
N ILE A 38 -6.02 -13.35 -20.49
CA ILE A 38 -5.91 -13.71 -19.08
C ILE A 38 -6.19 -12.45 -18.24
N ARG A 39 -7.06 -12.57 -17.23
CA ARG A 39 -7.62 -11.42 -16.49
C ARG A 39 -6.57 -10.72 -15.64
N GLY A 40 -6.17 -9.52 -16.07
CA GLY A 40 -5.34 -8.57 -15.35
C GLY A 40 -3.83 -8.85 -15.34
N ILE A 41 -3.07 -7.81 -14.99
CA ILE A 41 -1.58 -7.79 -14.96
C ILE A 41 -1.01 -8.88 -14.03
N ALA A 42 -1.71 -9.25 -12.96
CA ALA A 42 -1.25 -10.26 -12.00
C ALA A 42 -1.45 -11.72 -12.46
N ALA A 43 -2.17 -11.96 -13.56
CA ALA A 43 -2.26 -13.30 -14.12
C ALA A 43 -1.02 -13.68 -14.94
N LEU A 44 -0.25 -12.69 -15.42
CA LEU A 44 1.13 -12.87 -15.89
C LEU A 44 2.09 -13.27 -14.75
N ARG A 45 1.70 -13.06 -13.48
CA ARG A 45 2.49 -13.38 -12.27
C ARG A 45 1.85 -14.49 -11.39
N GLY A 46 1.10 -15.43 -11.97
CA GLY A 46 0.75 -16.71 -11.31
C GLY A 46 -0.39 -16.71 -10.27
N GLY A 47 -1.04 -15.57 -9.96
CA GLY A 47 -1.99 -15.48 -8.83
C GLY A 47 -3.31 -16.27 -8.99
N ARG A 48 -3.74 -16.60 -10.23
CA ARG A 48 -5.03 -17.29 -10.50
C ARG A 48 -5.00 -18.77 -10.11
N ILE A 49 -3.86 -19.44 -10.33
CA ILE A 49 -3.67 -20.87 -10.01
C ILE A 49 -3.68 -21.09 -8.49
N ALA A 50 -3.10 -20.18 -7.71
CA ALA A 50 -3.10 -20.24 -6.25
C ALA A 50 -4.51 -20.08 -5.65
N ARG A 51 -5.35 -19.19 -6.20
CA ARG A 51 -6.73 -19.00 -5.73
C ARG A 51 -7.63 -20.19 -6.08
N SER A 52 -7.49 -20.75 -7.30
CA SER A 52 -8.26 -21.93 -7.70
C SER A 52 -7.93 -23.14 -6.82
N ARG A 53 -6.65 -23.39 -6.50
CA ARG A 53 -6.26 -24.49 -5.59
C ARG A 53 -6.82 -24.29 -4.17
N ASN A 54 -6.87 -23.05 -3.67
CA ASN A 54 -7.41 -22.74 -2.34
C ASN A 54 -8.94 -22.79 -2.26
N ALA A 55 -9.65 -22.58 -3.37
CA ALA A 55 -11.09 -22.75 -3.43
C ALA A 55 -11.48 -24.24 -3.46
N SER A 56 -10.74 -25.06 -4.22
CA SER A 56 -10.97 -26.51 -4.28
C SER A 56 -10.59 -27.24 -2.99
N SER A 57 -9.67 -26.72 -2.16
CA SER A 57 -9.31 -27.34 -0.87
C SER A 57 -10.30 -27.08 0.27
N ARG A 58 -11.31 -26.23 0.07
CA ARG A 58 -12.37 -25.92 1.07
C ARG A 58 -13.62 -26.80 0.95
N GLY A 59 -13.60 -27.83 0.10
CA GLY A 59 -14.74 -28.72 -0.17
C GLY A 59 -14.86 -29.98 0.69
N VAL A 60 -14.28 -30.05 1.89
CA VAL A 60 -14.46 -31.19 2.82
C VAL A 60 -14.73 -30.64 4.24
N PRO A 61 -15.84 -30.99 4.89
CA PRO A 61 -16.18 -30.43 6.20
C PRO A 61 -15.43 -31.19 7.31
N PRO A 62 -14.78 -30.52 8.27
CA PRO A 62 -14.47 -31.15 9.53
C PRO A 62 -15.65 -31.00 10.48
N HIS A 63 -15.96 -32.15 11.08
CA HIS A 63 -16.78 -32.43 12.23
C HIS A 63 -17.00 -31.28 13.23
N VAL A 64 -18.25 -31.21 13.69
CA VAL A 64 -18.75 -30.48 14.85
C VAL A 64 -17.80 -30.62 16.05
N ALA A 65 -17.24 -29.51 16.50
CA ALA A 65 -16.76 -29.33 17.87
C ALA A 65 -17.63 -28.26 18.52
N GLN A 66 -18.46 -28.70 19.47
CA GLN A 66 -19.27 -27.87 20.34
C GLN A 66 -18.34 -26.94 21.13
N LEU A 67 -18.56 -25.63 21.02
CA LEU A 67 -18.09 -24.68 22.02
C LEU A 67 -19.29 -24.38 22.91
N SER A 68 -19.23 -24.94 24.11
CA SER A 68 -20.11 -24.61 25.23
C SER A 68 -19.85 -23.19 25.69
N ASP A 69 -20.94 -22.43 25.82
CA ASP A 69 -21.04 -21.20 26.61
C ASP A 69 -20.63 -21.50 28.06
N GLU A 70 -19.60 -20.83 28.56
CA GLU A 70 -19.49 -20.54 29.99
C GLU A 70 -19.45 -19.02 30.19
N SER A 71 -20.50 -18.58 30.87
CA SER A 71 -20.73 -17.22 31.35
C SER A 71 -19.82 -16.94 32.54
N GLY A 72 -19.21 -15.76 32.56
CA GLY A 72 -18.43 -15.27 33.68
C GLY A 72 -18.45 -13.75 33.71
N ASP A 73 -19.53 -13.20 34.27
CA ASP A 73 -19.58 -11.82 34.75
C ASP A 73 -18.52 -11.59 35.82
N ASN A 74 -17.70 -10.55 35.68
CA ASN A 74 -17.12 -9.84 36.81
C ASN A 74 -16.80 -8.39 36.44
N PRO A 75 -17.13 -7.41 37.32
CA PRO A 75 -16.90 -5.99 37.06
C PRO A 75 -15.43 -5.62 37.32
N ILE A 76 -14.86 -4.77 36.46
CA ILE A 76 -13.48 -4.29 36.56
C ILE A 76 -13.43 -3.02 37.43
N ASP A 77 -12.75 -3.13 38.56
CA ASP A 77 -12.24 -2.04 39.41
C ASP A 77 -10.85 -1.58 38.89
N PRO A 78 -10.62 -0.28 38.63
CA PRO A 78 -9.36 0.21 38.10
C PRO A 78 -8.40 0.60 39.22
N SER A 79 -7.79 -0.38 39.89
CA SER A 79 -6.52 -0.16 40.59
C SER A 79 -5.72 -1.45 40.71
N LEU A 80 -4.58 -1.49 40.01
CA LEU A 80 -3.28 -2.00 40.50
C LEU A 80 -2.33 -2.29 39.32
N ARG A 81 -1.25 -1.50 39.31
CA ARG A 81 0.02 -1.81 38.64
C ARG A 81 0.60 -3.10 39.21
N GLY A 82 1.12 -3.95 38.32
CA GLY A 82 2.01 -5.05 38.70
C GLY A 82 2.70 -5.63 37.47
N SER A 83 3.99 -5.34 37.33
CA SER A 83 4.87 -5.87 36.30
C SER A 83 5.11 -7.37 36.45
N ALA A 84 5.13 -8.12 35.34
CA ALA A 84 5.99 -9.30 35.19
C ALA A 84 6.16 -9.68 33.71
N PRO A 85 7.26 -10.36 33.33
CA PRO A 85 7.75 -10.43 31.96
C PRO A 85 7.47 -11.78 31.26
N SER A 86 7.66 -11.78 29.93
CA SER A 86 8.48 -12.76 29.18
C SER A 86 7.81 -13.39 27.94
N GLN A 87 8.71 -13.68 26.97
CA GLN A 87 8.66 -14.70 25.90
C GLN A 87 8.15 -14.31 24.50
N THR A 88 9.11 -13.87 23.69
CA THR A 88 9.58 -14.47 22.42
C THR A 88 8.63 -15.36 21.61
N GLY A 89 8.47 -15.01 20.34
CA GLY A 89 7.93 -15.86 19.27
C GLY A 89 7.87 -15.09 17.95
N THR A 90 9.03 -14.89 17.33
CA THR A 90 9.20 -14.35 15.97
C THR A 90 9.13 -15.47 14.96
N ASP A 91 8.24 -15.37 13.97
CA ASP A 91 8.39 -16.01 12.66
C ASP A 91 7.93 -15.02 11.60
N ALA A 92 8.88 -14.30 11.01
CA ALA A 92 8.70 -13.44 9.86
C ALA A 92 9.51 -14.03 8.70
N SER A 93 8.80 -14.57 7.70
CA SER A 93 9.35 -14.95 6.41
C SER A 93 9.35 -13.72 5.50
N THR A 94 10.53 -13.18 5.20
CA THR A 94 10.76 -12.12 4.24
C THR A 94 11.31 -12.71 2.95
N ASP A 95 10.51 -12.72 1.90
CA ASP A 95 10.99 -12.80 0.51
C ASP A 95 11.35 -11.39 0.05
N THR A 96 12.65 -11.13 -0.13
CA THR A 96 13.21 -9.91 -0.72
C THR A 96 13.50 -10.14 -2.20
N ASP A 97 12.72 -9.48 -3.07
CA ASP A 97 13.03 -9.31 -4.48
C ASP A 97 14.13 -8.24 -4.62
N LEU A 98 15.27 -8.63 -5.18
CA LEU A 98 16.41 -7.77 -5.50
C LEU A 98 16.10 -6.92 -6.74
N ALA A 99 16.17 -5.59 -6.58
CA ALA A 99 16.39 -4.66 -7.67
C ALA A 99 17.87 -4.23 -7.68
N PRO A 100 18.46 -3.87 -8.84
CA PRO A 100 19.88 -3.54 -8.92
C PRO A 100 20.15 -2.14 -8.35
N ASP A 101 20.87 -2.10 -7.24
CA ASP A 101 21.40 -0.86 -6.65
C ASP A 101 22.55 -0.30 -7.50
N SER A 102 22.41 0.99 -7.84
CA SER A 102 23.51 1.81 -8.33
C SER A 102 24.35 2.23 -7.13
N VAL A 103 25.52 1.62 -6.99
CA VAL A 103 26.50 1.90 -5.93
C VAL A 103 27.26 3.18 -6.29
N ASP A 104 27.09 4.24 -5.48
CA ASP A 104 28.01 5.37 -5.46
C ASP A 104 29.33 4.94 -4.80
N GLU A 105 30.47 5.41 -5.31
CA GLU A 105 31.84 4.99 -4.96
C GLU A 105 32.24 5.15 -3.47
N ASP A 106 31.38 5.72 -2.62
CA ASP A 106 31.59 5.83 -1.16
C ASP A 106 30.83 4.79 -0.32
N GLY A 107 30.13 3.83 -0.94
CA GLY A 107 29.80 2.54 -0.31
C GLY A 107 28.93 2.55 0.95
N VAL A 108 28.19 3.63 1.24
CA VAL A 108 27.19 3.61 2.32
C VAL A 108 25.83 4.07 1.80
N GLU A 109 24.96 3.10 1.53
CA GLU A 109 23.52 3.30 1.45
C GLU A 109 22.98 3.72 2.82
N LEU A 110 23.12 4.99 3.19
CA LEU A 110 22.50 5.56 4.38
C LEU A 110 21.02 5.84 4.09
N ASN A 111 20.23 4.79 3.90
CA ASN A 111 18.77 4.91 3.91
C ASN A 111 18.23 5.30 5.31
N ASP A 112 19.04 5.10 6.36
CA ASP A 112 18.79 5.59 7.71
C ASP A 112 20.10 6.04 8.37
N TRP A 113 20.06 7.19 9.06
CA TRP A 113 21.18 7.59 9.92
C TRP A 113 21.38 6.54 11.01
N PRO A 114 22.63 6.06 11.24
CA PRO A 114 22.89 5.01 12.22
C PRO A 114 22.37 5.43 13.59
N ASN A 115 21.91 4.45 14.36
CA ASN A 115 21.47 4.68 15.71
C ASN A 115 22.66 5.26 16.51
N PRO A 116 22.54 6.44 17.12
CA PRO A 116 23.64 7.09 17.82
C PRO A 116 24.05 6.37 19.13
N THR A 117 23.30 5.35 19.54
CA THR A 117 23.66 4.44 20.63
C THR A 117 24.55 3.28 20.17
N ILE A 118 24.64 3.04 18.86
CA ILE A 118 25.48 2.02 18.26
C ILE A 118 26.75 2.71 17.77
N VAL A 119 27.90 2.21 18.23
CA VAL A 119 29.20 2.68 17.77
C VAL A 119 29.40 2.14 16.35
N GLY A 120 29.33 3.03 15.36
CA GLY A 120 29.61 2.67 13.97
C GLY A 120 31.10 2.48 13.74
N THR A 121 31.47 1.35 13.15
CA THR A 121 32.84 1.11 12.65
C THR A 121 32.82 1.10 11.13
N ASN A 122 33.77 1.80 10.51
CA ASN A 122 33.99 1.70 9.08
C ASN A 122 34.49 0.28 8.76
N PRO A 123 33.82 -0.50 7.89
CA PRO A 123 34.22 -1.90 7.63
C PRO A 123 35.58 -2.03 6.93
N VAL A 124 36.06 -0.97 6.28
CA VAL A 124 37.33 -0.95 5.54
C VAL A 124 38.49 -0.51 6.44
N THR A 125 38.33 0.59 7.17
CA THR A 125 39.41 1.15 8.02
C THR A 125 39.37 0.63 9.45
N ASN A 126 38.26 -0.01 9.85
CA ASN A 126 37.94 -0.41 11.22
C ASN A 126 37.94 0.77 12.22
N GLU A 127 37.85 1.99 11.71
CA GLU A 127 37.79 3.21 12.53
C GLU A 127 36.37 3.43 13.03
N VAL A 128 36.27 3.83 14.29
CA VAL A 128 35.01 4.23 14.90
C VAL A 128 34.67 5.63 14.41
N TYR A 129 33.53 5.79 13.73
CA TYR A 129 33.04 7.11 13.36
C TYR A 129 31.96 7.58 14.34
N PRO A 130 32.06 8.81 14.88
CA PRO A 130 31.09 9.34 15.81
C PRO A 130 29.78 9.67 15.08
N THR A 131 28.65 9.27 15.67
CA THR A 131 27.32 9.46 15.06
C THR A 131 26.58 10.62 15.72
N PRO A 132 26.04 11.59 14.96
CA PRO A 132 25.28 12.71 15.52
C PRO A 132 23.98 12.26 16.20
N PHE A 133 23.72 12.78 17.39
CA PHE A 133 22.47 12.55 18.11
C PHE A 133 21.43 13.61 17.71
N PHE A 134 20.72 13.38 16.61
CA PHE A 134 19.76 14.35 16.06
C PHE A 134 18.52 14.59 16.93
N ASP A 135 18.17 13.69 17.85
CA ASP A 135 17.05 13.89 18.77
C ASP A 135 17.34 14.99 19.83
N SER A 136 18.61 15.35 20.09
CA SER A 136 18.99 16.49 20.95
C SER A 136 19.54 17.67 20.14
N ASP A 137 19.77 18.80 20.81
CA ASP A 137 20.40 19.99 20.24
C ASP A 137 21.94 19.94 20.28
N VAL A 138 22.59 21.04 19.89
CA VAL A 138 24.05 21.20 19.92
C VAL A 138 24.63 21.28 21.33
N THR A 139 23.80 21.36 22.37
CA THR A 139 24.24 21.44 23.76
C THR A 139 24.40 20.08 24.42
N ASP A 140 23.86 19.02 23.80
CA ASP A 140 24.01 17.64 24.25
C ASP A 140 25.50 17.26 24.38
N PRO A 141 25.94 16.69 25.50
CA PRO A 141 27.34 16.31 25.70
C PRO A 141 27.91 15.43 24.59
N ARG A 142 27.10 14.55 24.00
CA ARG A 142 27.54 13.65 22.90
C ARG A 142 27.79 14.43 21.61
N ASN A 143 26.89 15.36 21.28
CA ASN A 143 27.05 16.23 20.13
C ASN A 143 28.22 17.21 20.33
N ARG A 144 28.42 17.73 21.55
CA ARG A 144 29.57 18.58 21.89
C ARG A 144 30.90 17.84 21.74
N ALA A 145 30.98 16.59 22.18
CA ALA A 145 32.15 15.75 21.98
C ALA A 145 32.40 15.55 20.49
N LEU A 146 31.38 15.14 19.73
CA LEU A 146 31.45 15.02 18.27
C LEU A 146 31.97 16.30 17.58
N PHE A 147 31.45 17.49 17.92
CA PHE A 147 31.91 18.73 17.30
C PHE A 147 33.35 19.07 17.64
N ARG A 148 33.79 18.73 18.85
CA ARG A 148 35.19 18.92 19.25
C ARG A 148 36.10 17.95 18.51
N ASP A 149 35.73 16.68 18.45
CA ASP A 149 36.52 15.64 17.76
C ASP A 149 36.66 15.98 16.27
N VAL A 150 35.56 16.39 15.62
CA VAL A 150 35.58 16.88 14.23
C VAL A 150 36.46 18.12 14.09
N ALA A 151 36.36 19.07 15.02
CA ALA A 151 37.16 20.29 14.95
C ALA A 151 38.66 20.04 15.16
N GLU A 152 39.03 19.13 16.06
CA GLU A 152 40.42 18.72 16.31
C GLU A 152 41.00 17.98 15.09
N GLN A 153 40.21 17.11 14.45
CA GLN A 153 40.60 16.44 13.22
C GLN A 153 40.84 17.46 12.10
N VAL A 154 39.89 18.36 11.85
CA VAL A 154 40.02 19.40 10.82
C VAL A 154 41.19 20.34 11.12
N ASP A 155 41.40 20.75 12.38
CA ASP A 155 42.57 21.56 12.78
C ASP A 155 43.89 20.82 12.50
N SER A 156 43.95 19.51 12.73
CA SER A 156 45.14 18.70 12.41
C SER A 156 45.42 18.63 10.91
N GLU A 157 44.38 18.49 10.08
CA GLU A 157 44.50 18.47 8.62
C GLU A 157 44.87 19.86 8.05
N LEU A 158 44.36 20.93 8.68
CA LEU A 158 44.67 22.31 8.30
C LEU A 158 46.09 22.75 8.70
N LYS A 159 46.80 22.01 9.56
CA LYS A 159 48.22 22.31 9.86
C LYS A 159 49.15 21.96 8.70
N ASP A 160 48.80 20.98 7.87
CA ASP A 160 49.56 20.66 6.66
C ASP A 160 48.97 21.41 5.45
N LYS A 161 49.67 22.44 4.99
CA LYS A 161 49.28 23.24 3.81
C LYS A 161 49.13 22.38 2.55
N ASN A 162 49.83 21.25 2.46
CA ASN A 162 49.72 20.34 1.32
C ASN A 162 48.38 19.58 1.31
N CYS A 163 47.74 19.45 2.47
CA CYS A 163 46.42 18.82 2.63
C CYS A 163 45.27 19.80 2.40
N TRP A 164 45.53 21.10 2.22
CA TRP A 164 44.46 22.08 2.02
C TRP A 164 43.71 21.80 0.71
N PRO A 165 42.36 21.86 0.73
CA PRO A 165 41.55 21.86 -0.47
C PRO A 165 41.97 22.98 -1.43
N GLN A 166 41.89 22.72 -2.74
CA GLN A 166 42.39 23.66 -3.76
C GLN A 166 41.77 25.07 -3.64
N GLY A 167 40.52 25.19 -3.19
CA GLY A 167 39.86 26.48 -2.96
C GLY A 167 40.33 27.25 -1.71
N LEU A 168 41.07 26.60 -0.81
CA LEU A 168 41.66 27.21 0.40
C LEU A 168 43.14 27.54 0.22
N ARG A 169 43.81 26.96 -0.80
CA ARG A 169 45.19 27.29 -1.15
C ARG A 169 45.25 28.70 -1.73
N ARG A 170 45.74 29.65 -0.94
CA ARG A 170 45.97 31.03 -1.40
C ARG A 170 47.34 31.18 -2.05
N SER A 171 47.55 32.30 -2.76
CA SER A 171 48.88 32.64 -3.27
C SER A 171 49.85 32.90 -2.10
N GLU A 172 51.15 32.71 -2.31
CA GLU A 172 52.18 32.86 -1.28
C GLU A 172 52.19 34.23 -0.59
N ASP A 173 51.59 35.25 -1.23
CA ASP A 173 51.57 36.63 -0.74
C ASP A 173 50.38 36.95 0.20
N ASP A 174 49.38 36.06 0.32
CA ASP A 174 48.23 36.29 1.20
C ASP A 174 48.48 35.74 2.61
N PRO A 175 48.18 36.50 3.68
CA PRO A 175 48.30 35.99 5.04
C PRO A 175 47.38 34.80 5.25
N ASP A 176 47.93 33.75 5.87
CA ASP A 176 47.18 32.53 6.18
C ASP A 176 45.99 32.87 7.08
N PRO A 177 44.77 32.39 6.77
CA PRO A 177 43.65 32.51 7.68
C PRO A 177 43.96 31.75 8.98
N SER A 178 43.90 32.44 10.12
CA SER A 178 43.98 31.80 11.43
C SER A 178 42.65 31.10 11.72
N TRP A 179 42.64 29.77 11.62
CA TRP A 179 41.49 28.97 12.01
C TRP A 179 41.56 28.71 13.52
N ASP A 180 40.72 29.40 14.29
CA ASP A 180 40.52 29.06 15.69
C ASP A 180 39.69 27.77 15.77
N ILE A 181 40.06 26.83 16.65
CA ILE A 181 39.29 25.61 16.92
C ILE A 181 37.85 25.99 17.30
N ALA A 182 37.64 27.08 18.03
CA ALA A 182 36.30 27.57 18.37
C ALA A 182 35.47 27.91 17.11
N PHE A 183 36.10 28.47 16.09
CA PHE A 183 35.46 28.78 14.82
C PHE A 183 35.10 27.51 14.03
N ILE A 184 35.98 26.51 14.01
CA ILE A 184 35.71 25.22 13.36
C ILE A 184 34.55 24.49 14.07
N VAL A 185 34.50 24.54 15.41
CA VAL A 185 33.37 24.02 16.19
C VAL A 185 32.05 24.69 15.79
N ASP A 186 32.05 26.00 15.58
CA ASP A 186 30.84 26.73 15.15
C ASP A 186 30.41 26.36 13.71
N LEU A 187 31.37 26.11 12.81
CA LEU A 187 31.08 25.54 11.49
C LEU A 187 30.46 24.14 11.60
N ALA A 188 30.99 23.27 12.47
CA ALA A 188 30.46 21.93 12.70
C ALA A 188 29.02 21.98 13.23
N LYS A 189 28.70 22.91 14.14
CA LYS A 189 27.33 23.14 14.62
C LYS A 189 26.39 23.56 13.48
N ASN A 190 26.83 24.46 12.60
CA ASN A 190 26.03 24.89 11.45
C ASN A 190 25.74 23.72 10.49
N SER A 191 26.74 22.90 10.19
CA SER A 191 26.58 21.67 9.41
C SER A 191 25.60 20.70 10.09
N PHE A 192 25.72 20.50 11.41
CA PHE A 192 24.79 19.69 12.19
C PHE A 192 23.34 20.19 12.09
N HIS A 193 23.11 21.51 12.16
CA HIS A 193 21.76 22.07 12.01
C HIS A 193 21.16 21.76 10.63
N SER A 194 21.96 21.86 9.56
CA SER A 194 21.53 21.49 8.21
C SER A 194 21.19 20.01 8.10
N SER A 195 22.08 19.13 8.58
CA SER A 195 21.86 17.68 8.56
C SER A 195 20.68 17.25 9.43
N LYS A 196 20.52 17.86 10.62
CA LYS A 196 19.36 17.62 11.50
C LYS A 196 18.05 18.02 10.84
N LYS A 197 18.04 19.13 10.09
CA LYS A 197 16.86 19.56 9.31
C LYS A 197 16.48 18.50 8.27
N GLN A 198 17.45 18.05 7.47
CA GLN A 198 17.24 17.00 6.47
C GLN A 198 16.74 15.69 7.10
N HIS A 199 17.37 15.25 8.20
CA HIS A 199 16.94 14.06 8.94
C HIS A 199 15.47 14.15 9.40
N ASN A 200 15.08 15.30 9.95
CA ASN A 200 13.70 15.52 10.39
C ASN A 200 12.70 15.53 9.22
N GLU A 201 13.09 16.08 8.07
CA GLU A 201 12.29 16.07 6.85
C GLU A 201 12.06 14.64 6.35
N THR A 202 13.10 13.81 6.31
CA THR A 202 12.99 12.37 5.96
C THR A 202 12.08 11.62 6.92
N LYS A 203 12.30 11.76 8.23
CA LYS A 203 11.46 11.15 9.28
C LYS A 203 9.99 11.56 9.16
N GLN A 204 9.73 12.82 8.79
CA GLN A 204 8.38 13.30 8.54
C GLN A 204 7.76 12.69 7.28
N MET A 205 8.50 12.60 6.18
CA MET A 205 8.06 11.95 4.94
C MET A 205 7.73 10.47 5.17
N GLU A 206 8.57 9.75 5.89
CA GLU A 206 8.30 8.37 6.28
C GLU A 206 7.08 8.24 7.18
N SER A 207 6.93 9.12 8.16
CA SER A 207 5.75 9.11 9.03
C SER A 207 4.47 9.27 8.21
N LYS A 208 4.47 10.20 7.25
CA LYS A 208 3.35 10.38 6.30
C LYS A 208 3.13 9.11 5.46
N SER A 209 4.19 8.51 4.94
CA SER A 209 4.13 7.25 4.17
C SER A 209 3.57 6.09 5.00
N ARG A 210 4.03 5.92 6.26
CA ARG A 210 3.53 4.93 7.23
C ARG A 210 2.04 5.14 7.52
N ASP A 211 1.62 6.39 7.69
CA ASP A 211 0.21 6.72 7.90
C ASP A 211 -0.66 6.36 6.68
N VAL A 212 -0.20 6.68 5.47
CA VAL A 212 -0.86 6.29 4.22
C VAL A 212 -0.95 4.76 4.10
N ASN A 213 0.15 4.05 4.35
CA ASN A 213 0.18 2.58 4.32
C ASN A 213 -0.77 1.96 5.34
N ARG A 214 -0.81 2.49 6.57
CA ARG A 214 -1.74 2.04 7.62
C ARG A 214 -3.20 2.24 7.18
N ARG A 215 -3.54 3.37 6.57
CA ARG A 215 -4.88 3.66 6.04
C ARG A 215 -5.24 2.67 4.92
N THR A 216 -4.36 2.48 3.95
CA THR A 216 -4.54 1.55 2.83
C THR A 216 -4.75 0.12 3.33
N ASN A 217 -3.93 -0.35 4.26
CA ASN A 217 -4.06 -1.68 4.86
C ASN A 217 -5.39 -1.86 5.60
N ARG A 218 -5.85 -0.83 6.32
CA ARG A 218 -7.16 -0.87 6.99
C ARG A 218 -8.30 -1.00 5.99
N ARG A 219 -8.30 -0.20 4.92
CA ARG A 219 -9.33 -0.26 3.86
C ARG A 219 -9.32 -1.64 3.17
N THR A 220 -8.15 -2.18 2.88
CA THR A 220 -8.01 -3.55 2.33
C THR A 220 -8.59 -4.61 3.27
N LYS A 221 -8.25 -4.56 4.56
CA LYS A 221 -8.83 -5.48 5.56
C LYS A 221 -10.36 -5.36 5.64
N HIS A 222 -10.90 -4.14 5.55
CA HIS A 222 -12.35 -3.93 5.54
C HIS A 222 -13.01 -4.57 4.31
N ARG A 223 -12.44 -4.39 3.12
CA ARG A 223 -12.94 -5.03 1.89
C ARG A 223 -12.90 -6.54 1.94
N ILE A 224 -11.82 -7.12 2.46
CA ILE A 224 -11.71 -8.58 2.65
C ILE A 224 -12.82 -9.08 3.58
N ARG A 225 -13.03 -8.42 4.72
CA ARG A 225 -14.11 -8.79 5.66
C ARG A 225 -15.49 -8.64 5.01
N LYS A 226 -15.72 -7.55 4.29
CA LYS A 226 -16.99 -7.31 3.58
C LYS A 226 -17.25 -8.39 2.52
N SER A 227 -16.24 -8.74 1.73
CA SER A 227 -16.32 -9.84 0.75
C SER A 227 -16.68 -11.15 1.43
N ASN A 228 -15.97 -11.51 2.51
CA ASN A 228 -16.26 -12.72 3.27
C ASN A 228 -17.65 -12.74 3.91
N HIS A 229 -18.19 -11.57 4.28
CA HIS A 229 -19.55 -11.48 4.82
C HIS A 229 -20.60 -11.64 3.70
N LEU A 230 -20.43 -10.96 2.57
CA LEU A 230 -21.32 -11.10 1.41
C LEU A 230 -21.28 -12.52 0.84
N ALA A 231 -20.14 -13.21 0.92
CA ALA A 231 -19.99 -14.60 0.52
C ALA A 231 -20.97 -15.55 1.24
N LYS A 232 -21.38 -15.23 2.47
CA LYS A 232 -22.30 -16.06 3.26
C LYS A 232 -23.72 -16.09 2.70
N VAL A 233 -24.13 -15.05 1.98
CA VAL A 233 -25.50 -14.92 1.44
C VAL A 233 -25.58 -15.24 -0.04
N ILE A 234 -24.47 -15.61 -0.69
CA ILE A 234 -24.43 -15.91 -2.13
C ILE A 234 -25.48 -16.95 -2.50
N THR A 235 -25.52 -18.08 -1.81
CA THR A 235 -26.45 -19.17 -2.15
C THR A 235 -27.91 -18.73 -2.08
N GLN A 236 -28.28 -17.96 -1.06
CA GLN A 236 -29.64 -17.46 -0.88
C GLN A 236 -30.00 -16.42 -1.94
N PHE A 237 -29.09 -15.48 -2.19
CA PHE A 237 -29.25 -14.44 -3.20
C PHE A 237 -29.38 -15.04 -4.61
N SER A 238 -28.51 -15.98 -4.94
CA SER A 238 -28.52 -16.73 -6.20
C SER A 238 -29.82 -17.50 -6.40
N ALA A 239 -30.31 -18.19 -5.37
CA ALA A 239 -31.58 -18.92 -5.45
C ALA A 239 -32.78 -17.98 -5.65
N GLN A 240 -32.82 -16.85 -4.96
CA GLN A 240 -33.94 -15.90 -5.05
C GLN A 240 -34.00 -15.16 -6.38
N HIS A 241 -32.85 -14.87 -6.99
CA HIS A 241 -32.77 -14.11 -8.24
C HIS A 241 -32.50 -14.99 -9.48
N GLU A 242 -32.51 -16.31 -9.31
CA GLU A 242 -32.22 -17.30 -10.37
C GLU A 242 -30.87 -17.03 -11.07
N LEU A 243 -29.87 -16.63 -10.27
CA LEU A 243 -28.53 -16.32 -10.73
C LEU A 243 -27.58 -17.48 -10.47
N ASP A 244 -26.62 -17.68 -11.37
CA ASP A 244 -25.53 -18.61 -11.13
C ASP A 244 -24.70 -18.15 -9.92
N ALA A 245 -24.51 -19.04 -8.95
CA ALA A 245 -23.71 -18.77 -7.76
C ALA A 245 -22.22 -18.57 -8.11
N ALA A 246 -21.69 -19.29 -9.11
CA ALA A 246 -20.30 -19.11 -9.53
C ALA A 246 -20.05 -17.70 -10.06
N PHE A 247 -21.01 -17.16 -10.82
CA PHE A 247 -21.00 -15.78 -11.28
C PHE A 247 -20.97 -14.79 -10.11
N ILE A 248 -21.83 -14.96 -9.10
CA ILE A 248 -21.86 -14.07 -7.93
C ILE A 248 -20.54 -14.16 -7.14
N VAL A 249 -19.94 -15.34 -7.01
CA VAL A 249 -18.63 -15.51 -6.35
C VAL A 249 -17.56 -14.67 -7.05
N ASP A 250 -17.54 -14.63 -8.38
CA ASP A 250 -16.56 -13.84 -9.13
C ASP A 250 -16.76 -12.32 -8.98
N ILE A 251 -18.01 -11.89 -8.83
CA ILE A 251 -18.39 -10.49 -8.63
C ILE A 251 -18.05 -10.03 -7.20
N ILE A 252 -18.17 -10.91 -6.21
CA ILE A 252 -17.88 -10.63 -4.81
C ILE A 252 -16.38 -10.83 -4.55
N ASN A 253 -15.61 -9.88 -5.08
CA ASN A 253 -14.17 -9.81 -4.90
C ASN A 253 -13.79 -8.57 -4.09
N GLU A 254 -12.80 -8.70 -3.20
CA GLU A 254 -12.27 -7.59 -2.39
C GLU A 254 -11.80 -6.39 -3.23
N GLN A 255 -11.43 -6.62 -4.50
CA GLN A 255 -11.00 -5.57 -5.40
C GLN A 255 -12.16 -4.72 -5.93
N TYR A 256 -13.35 -5.30 -6.09
CA TYR A 256 -14.53 -4.65 -6.70
C TYR A 256 -15.46 -3.99 -5.66
N LEU A 257 -15.23 -4.27 -4.37
CA LEU A 257 -15.97 -3.65 -3.28
C LEU A 257 -15.52 -2.22 -2.99
N SER A 258 -16.49 -1.42 -2.55
CA SER A 258 -16.29 -0.03 -2.11
C SER A 258 -15.36 0.06 -0.90
N ASP A 259 -14.57 1.13 -0.86
CA ASP A 259 -13.80 1.51 0.32
C ASP A 259 -14.73 2.06 1.40
N GLU A 260 -14.37 1.84 2.66
CA GLU A 260 -15.10 2.36 3.83
C GLU A 260 -14.14 3.21 4.67
N VAL A 261 -14.48 4.47 4.90
CA VAL A 261 -13.64 5.43 5.62
C VAL A 261 -14.29 5.89 6.92
N SER A 262 -13.45 6.13 7.94
CA SER A 262 -13.89 6.50 9.29
C SER A 262 -13.56 7.96 9.63
N GLY A 263 -13.62 8.85 8.65
CA GLY A 263 -13.32 10.28 8.83
C GLY A 263 -13.48 11.10 7.55
N PRO A 264 -13.36 12.43 7.67
CA PRO A 264 -13.54 13.38 6.57
C PRO A 264 -12.50 13.18 5.46
N GLU A 265 -12.74 13.86 4.36
CA GLU A 265 -11.77 13.94 3.27
C GLU A 265 -10.53 14.74 3.68
N GLU A 266 -9.35 14.20 3.37
CA GLU A 266 -8.09 14.87 3.63
C GLU A 266 -8.03 16.13 2.76
N GLY A 267 -7.75 17.28 3.38
CA GLY A 267 -7.77 18.57 2.70
C GLY A 267 -9.15 19.24 2.57
N SER A 268 -10.24 18.58 2.97
CA SER A 268 -11.58 19.21 2.95
C SER A 268 -11.78 20.32 3.98
N GLY A 269 -10.92 20.39 5.00
CA GLY A 269 -11.08 21.29 6.15
C GLY A 269 -12.22 20.88 7.11
N GLU A 270 -12.99 19.83 6.78
CA GLU A 270 -14.06 19.32 7.63
C GLU A 270 -13.49 18.69 8.91
N SER A 271 -14.02 19.08 10.06
CA SER A 271 -13.67 18.45 11.33
C SER A 271 -14.32 17.06 11.45
N LYS A 272 -13.74 16.19 12.27
CA LYS A 272 -14.32 14.85 12.49
C LYS A 272 -15.74 14.89 13.07
N ASP A 273 -16.04 15.89 13.90
CA ASP A 273 -17.37 16.07 14.46
C ASP A 273 -18.36 16.60 13.42
N GLY A 274 -17.93 17.54 12.57
CA GLY A 274 -18.73 17.98 11.41
C GLY A 274 -19.06 16.83 10.47
N TRP A 275 -18.06 15.98 10.18
CA TRP A 275 -18.25 14.75 9.40
C TRP A 275 -19.28 13.81 10.03
N LYS A 276 -19.20 13.58 11.35
CA LYS A 276 -20.19 12.74 12.06
C LYS A 276 -21.60 13.33 12.00
N VAL A 277 -21.74 14.65 12.20
CA VAL A 277 -23.03 15.35 12.13
C VAL A 277 -23.64 15.18 10.73
N ARG A 278 -22.84 15.38 9.67
CA ARG A 278 -23.27 15.18 8.28
C ARG A 278 -23.76 13.75 8.03
N LEU A 279 -23.01 12.74 8.48
CA LEU A 279 -23.42 11.34 8.32
C LEU A 279 -24.68 11.00 9.11
N ALA A 280 -24.78 11.46 10.36
CA ALA A 280 -25.97 11.24 11.19
C ALA A 280 -27.22 11.88 10.58
N ALA A 281 -27.11 13.08 10.03
CA ALA A 281 -28.20 13.75 9.31
C ALA A 281 -28.68 12.92 8.10
N ALA A 282 -27.75 12.34 7.34
CA ALA A 282 -28.07 11.53 6.18
C ALA A 282 -28.87 10.26 6.53
N VAL A 283 -28.62 9.65 7.69
CA VAL A 283 -29.37 8.48 8.18
C VAL A 283 -30.47 8.84 9.18
N LYS A 284 -30.80 10.13 9.33
CA LYS A 284 -31.84 10.64 10.24
C LYS A 284 -31.64 10.20 11.72
N LEU A 285 -30.38 10.07 12.15
CA LEU A 285 -30.03 9.82 13.55
C LEU A 285 -30.02 11.11 14.37
N PRO A 286 -30.19 11.04 15.71
CA PRO A 286 -30.12 12.20 16.58
C PRO A 286 -28.79 12.94 16.44
N LEU A 287 -28.85 14.27 16.32
CA LEU A 287 -27.67 15.14 16.16
C LEU A 287 -27.07 15.59 17.50
N ASP A 288 -27.52 15.00 18.61
CA ASP A 288 -27.01 15.29 19.95
C ASP A 288 -25.50 14.90 20.05
N PRO A 289 -24.61 15.83 20.42
CA PRO A 289 -23.17 15.57 20.48
C PRO A 289 -22.80 14.37 21.37
N ALA A 290 -23.47 14.18 22.51
CA ALA A 290 -23.16 13.07 23.42
C ALA A 290 -23.51 11.71 22.80
N THR A 291 -24.60 11.65 22.03
CA THR A 291 -24.98 10.47 21.26
C THR A 291 -24.01 10.22 20.09
N LEU A 292 -23.66 11.26 19.33
CA LEU A 292 -22.75 11.16 18.18
C LEU A 292 -21.34 10.70 18.56
N GLN A 293 -20.87 11.04 19.76
CA GLN A 293 -19.58 10.57 20.26
C GLN A 293 -19.54 9.05 20.44
N LYS A 294 -20.65 8.45 20.90
CA LYS A 294 -20.78 6.99 21.12
C LYS A 294 -20.92 6.21 19.81
N LEU A 295 -21.46 6.85 18.76
CA LEU A 295 -21.63 6.23 17.45
C LEU A 295 -20.31 6.18 16.67
N ASN A 296 -20.07 5.05 16.01
CA ASN A 296 -19.01 4.93 15.02
C ASN A 296 -19.64 4.86 13.63
N PHE A 297 -19.16 5.72 12.73
CA PHE A 297 -19.61 5.73 11.35
C PHE A 297 -18.54 5.17 10.42
N LEU A 298 -19.00 4.58 9.33
CA LEU A 298 -18.19 4.27 8.15
C LEU A 298 -18.89 4.85 6.92
N GLU A 299 -18.27 5.84 6.28
CA GLU A 299 -18.72 6.37 5.00
C GLU A 299 -18.26 5.43 3.89
N ILE A 300 -19.20 4.95 3.08
CA ILE A 300 -18.94 4.10 1.92
C ILE A 300 -18.61 5.01 0.74
N LEU A 301 -17.43 4.83 0.16
CA LEU A 301 -17.02 5.56 -1.03
C LEU A 301 -17.58 4.89 -2.30
N ILE A 302 -18.06 5.69 -3.24
CA ILE A 302 -18.60 5.23 -4.53
C ILE A 302 -17.43 5.09 -5.53
N PRO A 303 -17.09 3.88 -6.01
CA PRO A 303 -16.04 3.74 -7.01
C PRO A 303 -16.50 4.34 -8.34
N SER A 304 -15.81 5.37 -8.82
CA SER A 304 -16.20 6.13 -10.02
C SER A 304 -16.23 5.27 -11.29
N TRP A 305 -15.43 4.21 -11.32
CA TRP A 305 -15.34 3.26 -12.42
C TRP A 305 -16.49 2.25 -12.49
N ARG A 306 -17.22 2.05 -11.39
CA ARG A 306 -18.19 0.95 -11.25
C ARG A 306 -19.56 1.36 -11.77
N SER A 307 -20.19 0.49 -12.55
CA SER A 307 -21.55 0.74 -13.07
C SER A 307 -22.59 0.83 -11.94
N GLY A 308 -23.73 1.48 -12.24
CA GLY A 308 -24.88 1.54 -11.35
C GLY A 308 -25.42 0.15 -11.02
N LEU A 309 -25.54 -0.73 -12.03
CA LEU A 309 -25.99 -2.11 -11.86
C LEU A 309 -25.12 -2.88 -10.88
N TYR A 310 -23.79 -2.86 -11.06
CA TYR A 310 -22.89 -3.58 -10.15
C TYR A 310 -23.01 -3.02 -8.72
N SER A 311 -23.04 -1.69 -8.57
CA SER A 311 -23.27 -1.07 -7.26
C SER A 311 -24.58 -1.54 -6.62
N ALA A 312 -25.63 -1.73 -7.41
CA ALA A 312 -26.92 -2.18 -6.93
C ALA A 312 -26.95 -3.66 -6.55
N ILE A 313 -26.28 -4.55 -7.31
CA ILE A 313 -26.10 -5.96 -6.92
C ILE A 313 -25.42 -6.06 -5.56
N ILE A 314 -24.31 -5.35 -5.35
CA ILE A 314 -23.59 -5.34 -4.06
C ILE A 314 -24.50 -4.81 -2.94
N ARG A 315 -25.30 -3.77 -3.21
CA ARG A 315 -26.23 -3.19 -2.23
C ARG A 315 -27.31 -4.19 -1.84
N LYS A 316 -27.95 -4.84 -2.82
CA LYS A 316 -28.97 -5.85 -2.59
C LYS A 316 -28.43 -7.03 -1.79
N MET A 317 -27.22 -7.50 -2.09
CA MET A 317 -26.58 -8.54 -1.27
C MET A 317 -26.31 -8.08 0.18
N ALA A 318 -25.98 -6.79 0.37
CA ALA A 318 -25.81 -6.25 1.72
C ALA A 318 -27.16 -6.13 2.47
N GLU A 319 -28.26 -5.87 1.76
CA GLU A 319 -29.63 -5.92 2.30
C GLU A 319 -29.96 -7.35 2.76
N PHE A 320 -29.76 -8.36 1.91
CA PHE A 320 -29.93 -9.78 2.27
C PHE A 320 -29.15 -10.18 3.52
N LEU A 321 -27.89 -9.76 3.59
CA LEU A 321 -27.07 -10.00 4.76
C LEU A 321 -27.67 -9.35 6.01
N SER A 322 -28.17 -8.12 5.89
CA SER A 322 -28.76 -7.37 7.00
C SER A 322 -30.07 -8.02 7.47
N ASP A 323 -30.92 -8.43 6.54
CA ASP A 323 -32.21 -9.10 6.80
C ASP A 323 -32.02 -10.47 7.45
N GLY A 324 -30.95 -11.19 7.09
CA GLY A 324 -30.56 -12.46 7.71
C GLY A 324 -29.82 -12.31 9.06
N THR A 325 -29.46 -11.08 9.46
CA THR A 325 -28.72 -10.82 10.71
C THR A 325 -29.71 -10.61 11.85
N THR A 326 -29.57 -11.36 12.95
CA THR A 326 -30.49 -11.23 14.09
C THR A 326 -30.36 -9.85 14.76
N PRO A 327 -31.40 -9.33 15.43
CA PRO A 327 -31.32 -8.05 16.14
C PRO A 327 -30.15 -7.98 17.14
N ALA A 328 -29.86 -9.09 17.84
CA ALA A 328 -28.71 -9.19 18.74
C ALA A 328 -27.36 -9.02 18.00
N GLN A 329 -27.23 -9.62 16.81
CA GLN A 329 -26.04 -9.45 15.98
C GLN A 329 -25.96 -8.04 15.37
N GLN A 330 -27.09 -7.44 15.02
CA GLN A 330 -27.16 -6.05 14.55
C GLN A 330 -26.74 -5.06 15.65
N LEU A 331 -27.13 -5.27 16.90
CA LEU A 331 -26.68 -4.47 18.05
C LEU A 331 -25.16 -4.58 18.29
N ASN A 332 -24.56 -5.72 17.93
CA ASN A 332 -23.11 -5.92 17.97
C ASN A 332 -22.36 -5.29 16.78
N LEU A 333 -23.07 -4.77 15.78
CA LEU A 333 -22.43 -4.04 14.68
C LEU A 333 -21.87 -2.73 15.21
N LYS A 334 -20.55 -2.72 15.39
CA LYS A 334 -19.80 -1.56 15.90
C LYS A 334 -19.97 -0.28 15.08
N TYR A 335 -20.42 -0.36 13.82
CA TYR A 335 -20.42 0.76 12.88
C TYR A 335 -21.73 0.92 12.11
N THR A 336 -22.25 2.14 12.09
CA THR A 336 -23.28 2.60 11.16
C THR A 336 -22.63 2.92 9.82
N ARG A 337 -23.05 2.22 8.76
CA ARG A 337 -22.54 2.45 7.40
C ARG A 337 -23.44 3.42 6.66
N VAL A 338 -22.84 4.43 6.04
CA VAL A 338 -23.57 5.49 5.33
C VAL A 338 -22.98 5.62 3.94
N CYS A 339 -23.81 5.51 2.91
CA CYS A 339 -23.40 5.80 1.54
C CYS A 339 -23.81 7.23 1.22
N LEU A 340 -22.84 8.08 0.93
CA LEU A 340 -23.04 9.42 0.37
C LEU A 340 -22.40 9.45 -1.02
N ASP A 341 -22.41 10.62 -1.66
CA ASP A 341 -21.90 10.81 -3.02
C ASP A 341 -20.38 10.99 -3.12
N ARG A 342 -19.62 10.55 -2.09
CA ARG A 342 -18.17 10.71 -2.09
C ARG A 342 -17.51 9.69 -3.01
N PRO A 343 -16.83 10.13 -4.09
CA PRO A 343 -16.23 9.22 -5.05
C PRO A 343 -14.95 8.56 -4.51
N SER A 344 -14.53 7.49 -5.17
CA SER A 344 -13.24 6.82 -4.97
C SER A 344 -12.57 6.59 -6.32
N ASP A 345 -11.35 7.10 -6.44
CA ASP A 345 -10.50 6.94 -7.63
C ASP A 345 -9.76 5.60 -7.67
N ARG A 346 -9.98 4.74 -6.65
CA ARG A 346 -9.36 3.42 -6.59
C ARG A 346 -9.96 2.52 -7.66
N ILE A 347 -9.09 2.08 -8.58
CA ILE A 347 -9.41 1.06 -9.58
C ILE A 347 -8.92 -0.32 -9.13
N PRO A 348 -9.62 -1.40 -9.49
CA PRO A 348 -9.19 -2.77 -9.21
C PRO A 348 -7.94 -3.14 -10.01
N THR A 349 -7.15 -4.07 -9.47
CA THR A 349 -5.98 -4.65 -10.17
C THR A 349 -6.38 -5.53 -11.35
N TYR A 350 -7.56 -6.14 -11.29
CA TYR A 350 -8.10 -7.01 -12.32
C TYR A 350 -9.22 -6.28 -13.06
N SER A 351 -9.30 -6.43 -14.38
CA SER A 351 -10.42 -5.85 -15.14
C SER A 351 -11.74 -6.43 -14.64
N PRO A 352 -12.72 -5.60 -14.26
CA PRO A 352 -14.09 -6.06 -14.04
C PRO A 352 -14.71 -6.63 -15.33
N TYR A 353 -15.86 -7.29 -15.20
CA TYR A 353 -16.71 -7.66 -16.34
C TYR A 353 -17.29 -6.42 -17.00
N ASN A 354 -17.68 -6.50 -18.28
CA ASN A 354 -18.14 -5.34 -19.04
C ASN A 354 -19.37 -4.67 -18.42
N PHE A 355 -20.35 -5.44 -17.92
CA PHE A 355 -21.53 -4.89 -17.23
C PHE A 355 -21.16 -4.08 -15.99
N GLY A 356 -20.00 -4.39 -15.41
CA GLY A 356 -19.51 -3.82 -14.18
C GLY A 356 -18.83 -2.47 -14.32
N VAL A 357 -18.58 -2.02 -15.55
CA VAL A 357 -17.82 -0.80 -15.86
C VAL A 357 -18.75 0.34 -16.22
N CYS A 358 -18.53 1.50 -15.61
CA CYS A 358 -19.07 2.76 -16.10
C CYS A 358 -18.35 3.15 -17.41
N LEU A 359 -19.03 2.97 -18.55
CA LEU A 359 -18.45 3.20 -19.87
C LEU A 359 -18.04 4.66 -20.08
N LYS A 360 -18.81 5.61 -19.52
CA LYS A 360 -18.46 7.04 -19.55
C LYS A 360 -17.12 7.30 -18.86
N TRP A 361 -16.99 6.83 -17.62
CA TRP A 361 -15.75 6.94 -16.85
C TRP A 361 -14.57 6.29 -17.58
N LEU A 362 -14.77 5.10 -18.17
CA LEU A 362 -13.72 4.40 -18.92
C LEU A 362 -13.26 5.22 -20.12
N LYS A 363 -14.18 5.78 -20.92
CA LYS A 363 -13.84 6.61 -22.09
C LYS A 363 -13.00 7.83 -21.69
N GLU A 364 -13.37 8.49 -20.60
CA GLU A 364 -12.67 9.68 -20.08
C GLU A 364 -11.27 9.33 -19.53
N ASN A 365 -11.11 8.16 -18.92
CA ASN A 365 -9.89 7.80 -18.19
C ASN A 365 -8.90 6.89 -18.94
N ARG A 366 -9.32 6.23 -20.04
CA ARG A 366 -8.47 5.26 -20.76
C ARG A 366 -7.22 5.89 -21.38
N LEU A 367 -7.26 7.18 -21.70
CA LEU A 367 -6.14 7.92 -22.29
C LEU A 367 -5.23 8.59 -21.24
N VAL A 368 -5.66 8.66 -19.97
CA VAL A 368 -4.88 9.27 -18.89
C VAL A 368 -3.61 8.45 -18.67
N PRO A 369 -2.40 9.04 -18.70
CA PRO A 369 -1.14 8.30 -18.59
C PRO A 369 -1.06 7.38 -17.36
N ALA A 370 -1.60 7.83 -16.22
CA ALA A 370 -1.65 7.06 -14.97
C ALA A 370 -2.48 5.76 -15.06
N TYR A 371 -3.45 5.72 -15.99
CA TYR A 371 -4.41 4.62 -16.14
C TYR A 371 -4.25 3.82 -17.43
N ARG A 372 -3.60 4.37 -18.45
CA ARG A 372 -3.48 3.77 -19.80
C ARG A 372 -3.10 2.29 -19.79
N ASN A 373 -2.09 1.93 -19.00
CA ASN A 373 -1.63 0.53 -18.90
C ASN A 373 -2.58 -0.35 -18.08
N LYS A 374 -3.25 0.21 -17.07
CA LYS A 374 -4.17 -0.51 -16.17
C LYS A 374 -5.56 -0.74 -16.77
N LEU A 375 -5.95 0.07 -17.75
CA LEU A 375 -7.26 0.03 -18.43
C LEU A 375 -7.20 -0.58 -19.84
N LYS A 376 -6.07 -1.20 -20.22
CA LYS A 376 -5.88 -1.73 -21.57
C LYS A 376 -6.88 -2.84 -21.89
N ASP A 377 -7.08 -3.76 -20.94
CA ASP A 377 -7.93 -4.95 -21.01
C ASP A 377 -9.37 -4.70 -20.53
N TRP A 378 -9.67 -3.48 -20.07
CA TRP A 378 -11.03 -3.12 -19.68
C TRP A 378 -11.95 -3.06 -20.89
N ASN A 379 -13.19 -3.49 -20.69
CA ASN A 379 -14.20 -3.67 -21.74
C ASN A 379 -13.94 -4.84 -22.73
N ALA A 380 -12.92 -5.68 -22.48
CA ALA A 380 -12.62 -6.85 -23.31
C ALA A 380 -13.25 -8.16 -22.80
N TRP A 381 -13.91 -8.12 -21.64
CA TRP A 381 -14.36 -9.32 -20.93
C TRP A 381 -15.85 -9.57 -21.17
N PRO A 382 -16.22 -10.67 -21.84
CA PRO A 382 -17.63 -10.94 -22.11
C PRO A 382 -18.42 -11.05 -20.81
N GLU A 383 -19.72 -10.77 -20.91
CA GLU A 383 -20.61 -10.95 -19.77
C GLU A 383 -20.66 -12.43 -19.40
N PRO A 384 -20.60 -12.78 -18.11
CA PRO A 384 -20.77 -14.16 -17.69
C PRO A 384 -22.13 -14.72 -18.13
N ALA A 385 -22.17 -16.04 -18.34
CA ALA A 385 -23.40 -16.73 -18.65
C ALA A 385 -24.47 -16.43 -17.58
N GLY A 386 -25.69 -16.13 -18.02
CA GLY A 386 -26.79 -15.72 -17.14
C GLY A 386 -26.90 -14.21 -16.87
N CYS A 387 -25.86 -13.41 -17.13
CA CYS A 387 -25.91 -11.96 -16.90
C CYS A 387 -26.59 -11.18 -18.04
N GLY A 388 -26.54 -11.71 -19.28
CA GLY A 388 -27.11 -11.04 -20.47
C GLY A 388 -28.63 -10.89 -20.44
N LEU A 389 -29.34 -11.61 -19.57
CA LEU A 389 -30.79 -11.47 -19.35
C LEU A 389 -31.16 -10.28 -18.44
N MET A 390 -30.18 -9.58 -17.87
CA MET A 390 -30.37 -8.47 -16.91
C MET A 390 -30.14 -7.09 -17.51
N LEU A 391 -29.75 -6.99 -18.79
CA LEU A 391 -29.15 -5.79 -19.37
C LEU A 391 -29.95 -5.28 -20.57
N GLU A 392 -31.03 -4.53 -20.34
CA GLU A 392 -31.37 -3.47 -21.29
C GLU A 392 -30.40 -2.31 -21.01
N ARG A 393 -29.47 -2.06 -21.93
CA ARG A 393 -28.50 -0.97 -21.82
C ARG A 393 -29.12 0.29 -22.43
N ASP A 394 -29.33 1.32 -21.63
CA ASP A 394 -29.63 2.66 -22.14
C ASP A 394 -28.34 3.36 -22.64
N GLU A 395 -28.49 4.51 -23.30
CA GLU A 395 -27.39 5.23 -23.98
C GLU A 395 -26.30 5.73 -23.00
N ASP A 396 -26.61 5.80 -21.70
CA ASP A 396 -25.68 6.12 -20.61
C ASP A 396 -24.97 4.88 -20.02
N GLY A 397 -25.34 3.68 -20.47
CA GLY A 397 -24.80 2.40 -20.00
C GLY A 397 -25.32 2.00 -18.61
N VAL A 398 -26.47 2.53 -18.19
CA VAL A 398 -27.20 2.09 -17.02
C VAL A 398 -28.05 0.88 -17.44
N ALA A 399 -27.86 -0.23 -16.73
CA ALA A 399 -28.76 -1.35 -16.88
C ALA A 399 -29.98 -1.08 -16.00
N VAL A 400 -31.15 -0.92 -16.63
CA VAL A 400 -32.41 -0.90 -15.89
C VAL A 400 -32.89 -2.35 -15.81
N ASP A 401 -32.75 -2.96 -14.64
CA ASP A 401 -33.34 -4.27 -14.37
C ASP A 401 -34.48 -4.12 -13.37
N HIS A 402 -35.70 -4.35 -13.86
CA HIS A 402 -36.92 -4.36 -13.06
C HIS A 402 -36.90 -5.43 -11.96
N ARG A 403 -36.08 -6.50 -12.07
CA ARG A 403 -35.98 -7.56 -11.06
C ARG A 403 -35.28 -7.13 -9.77
N PHE A 404 -34.42 -6.12 -9.83
CA PHE A 404 -33.80 -5.57 -8.63
C PHE A 404 -34.59 -4.41 -8.02
N GLY A 405 -35.75 -4.06 -8.59
CA GLY A 405 -36.61 -2.97 -8.11
C GLY A 405 -35.90 -1.62 -8.11
N LEU A 406 -34.92 -1.44 -9.00
CA LEU A 406 -34.12 -0.22 -9.10
C LEU A 406 -34.82 0.74 -10.05
N ASN A 407 -35.65 1.62 -9.51
CA ASN A 407 -35.77 2.94 -10.11
C ASN A 407 -34.50 3.68 -9.69
N THR A 408 -33.56 3.85 -10.62
CA THR A 408 -32.35 4.65 -10.41
C THR A 408 -32.67 6.10 -10.11
#